data_AF-A0A8S9R972-F1
#
_entry.id   AF-A0A8S9R972-F1
#
_cell.length_a   1.000
_cell.length_b   1.000
_cell.length_c   1.000
_cell.angle_alpha   90.00
_cell.angle_beta   90.00
_cell.angle_gamma   90.00
#
_symmetry.space_group_name_H-M   'P 1'
#
loop_
_entity.id
_entity.type
_entity.pdbx_description
1 polymer ?
#
loop_
_entity_poly.entity_id
_entity_poly.type
_entity_poly.pdbx_seq_one_letter_code
_entity_poly.pdbx_strand_id
1 'polypeptide(L)'
;MFPGSTPDGGELPILSSNAILGVGPYPQPRETLEGYCKEMVKLCENLMTILSKNLGLQEDRLQNAFGGKDEAGGCLRVNYYPKCPQPELTLGLSPHSDPGGLTILLPDEHVAGLHVRGSDDAWITVEPAPHALIVNIGDQIQVSIL
;
A
#
# COMPACT_ATOMS: atom_id res chain seq x y z
N MET A 1 -12.31 10.47 -17.59
CA MET A 1 -12.42 11.49 -16.52
C MET A 1 -11.94 10.81 -15.25
N PHE A 2 -11.06 11.46 -14.48
CA PHE A 2 -10.66 10.91 -13.18
C PHE A 2 -11.90 10.82 -12.27
N PRO A 3 -12.16 9.70 -11.59
CA PRO A 3 -12.92 9.74 -10.35
C PRO A 3 -12.07 10.53 -9.36
N GLY A 4 -12.31 11.83 -9.19
CA GLY A 4 -11.44 12.66 -8.34
C GLY A 4 -11.19 14.11 -8.75
N SER A 5 -11.59 14.56 -9.94
CA SER A 5 -11.40 15.94 -10.40
C SER A 5 -12.72 16.69 -10.48
N THR A 6 -12.81 17.86 -9.84
CA THR A 6 -13.97 18.73 -9.98
C THR A 6 -14.06 19.30 -11.41
N PRO A 7 -15.25 19.77 -11.87
CA PRO A 7 -15.40 20.35 -13.21
C PRO A 7 -14.49 21.54 -13.51
N ASP A 8 -13.98 22.22 -12.47
CA ASP A 8 -13.04 23.34 -12.52
C ASP A 8 -11.56 22.93 -12.34
N GLY A 9 -11.26 21.63 -12.25
CA GLY A 9 -9.89 21.11 -12.18
C GLY A 9 -9.26 21.13 -10.78
N GLY A 10 -10.06 21.35 -9.73
CA GLY A 10 -9.66 21.23 -8.33
C GLY A 10 -9.65 19.78 -7.83
N GLU A 11 -8.94 19.56 -6.73
CA GLU A 11 -8.89 18.27 -6.03
C GLU A 11 -10.14 18.07 -5.16
N LEU A 12 -10.71 16.86 -5.16
CA LEU A 12 -11.79 16.51 -4.24
C LEU A 12 -11.28 16.41 -2.79
N PRO A 13 -12.10 16.79 -1.79
CA PRO A 13 -11.75 16.63 -0.39
C PRO A 13 -11.53 15.16 -0.01
N ILE A 14 -10.56 14.92 0.88
CA ILE A 14 -10.18 13.58 1.36
C ILE A 14 -10.94 13.26 2.66
N LEU A 15 -11.66 12.13 2.68
CA LEU A 15 -12.38 11.61 3.84
C LEU A 15 -11.74 10.30 4.32
N SER A 16 -10.61 10.43 5.01
CA SER A 16 -9.95 9.32 5.71
C SER A 16 -9.31 9.78 7.00
N SER A 17 -9.08 8.83 7.89
CA SER A 17 -8.25 9.02 9.08
C SER A 17 -7.15 7.97 9.06
N ASN A 18 -5.90 8.44 9.15
CA ASN A 18 -4.73 7.59 9.17
C ASN A 18 -4.16 7.56 10.59
N ALA A 19 -3.90 6.36 11.10
CA ALA A 19 -3.08 6.17 12.29
C ALA A 19 -1.73 5.58 11.87
N ILE A 20 -0.66 6.25 12.26
CA ILE A 20 0.69 5.68 12.29
C ILE A 20 0.91 5.17 13.72
N LEU A 21 1.40 3.94 13.86
CA LEU A 21 1.71 3.38 15.19
C LEU A 21 2.61 4.34 15.97
N GLY A 22 2.12 4.81 17.12
CA GLY A 22 2.76 5.83 17.98
C GLY A 22 1.95 7.13 18.16
N VAL A 23 0.95 7.37 17.32
CA VAL A 23 0.06 8.55 17.39
C VAL A 23 -1.35 8.14 16.96
N GLY A 24 -2.17 7.64 17.91
CA GLY A 24 -3.57 7.31 17.65
C GLY A 24 -4.31 6.78 18.90
N PRO A 25 -5.65 6.96 19.01
CA PRO A 25 -6.43 6.67 20.22
C PRO A 25 -6.89 5.21 20.36
N TYR A 26 -6.50 4.29 19.46
CA TYR A 26 -7.05 2.93 19.43
C TYR A 26 -6.13 1.92 20.14
N PRO A 27 -6.59 1.26 21.22
CA PRO A 27 -5.85 0.21 21.90
C PRO A 27 -6.06 -1.12 21.17
N GLN A 28 -5.41 -1.32 20.02
CA GLN A 28 -5.21 -2.68 19.54
C GLN A 28 -4.17 -3.36 20.47
N PRO A 29 -4.28 -4.68 20.76
CA PRO A 29 -3.28 -5.36 21.57
C PRO A 29 -1.92 -5.21 20.89
N ARG A 30 -1.02 -4.47 21.53
CA ARG A 30 0.32 -4.16 21.02
C ARG A 30 1.04 -5.42 20.51
N GLU A 31 0.91 -6.53 21.23
CA GLU A 31 1.49 -7.82 20.90
C GLU A 31 0.98 -8.38 19.55
N THR A 32 -0.31 -8.21 19.24
CA THR A 32 -0.89 -8.66 17.97
C THR A 32 -0.32 -7.87 16.80
N LEU A 33 -0.21 -6.55 16.94
CA LEU A 33 0.36 -5.69 15.91
C LEU A 33 1.86 -5.94 15.72
N GLU A 34 2.62 -6.13 16.81
CA GLU A 34 4.03 -6.49 16.73
C GLU A 34 4.23 -7.84 16.04
N GLY A 35 3.41 -8.84 16.37
CA GLY A 35 3.39 -10.13 15.69
C GLY A 35 3.08 -10.01 14.20
N TYR A 36 2.04 -9.24 13.84
CA TYR A 36 1.67 -8.98 12.46
C TYR A 36 2.80 -8.29 11.69
N CYS A 37 3.37 -7.20 12.21
CA CYS A 37 4.49 -6.49 11.60
C CYS A 37 5.69 -7.41 11.37
N LYS A 38 6.02 -8.27 12.34
CA LYS A 38 7.12 -9.23 12.21
C LYS A 38 6.91 -10.21 11.05
N GLU A 39 5.69 -10.74 10.90
CA GLU A 39 5.39 -11.65 9.77
C GLU A 39 5.35 -10.89 8.43
N MET A 40 4.88 -9.64 8.41
CA MET A 40 4.90 -8.81 7.20
C MET A 40 6.32 -8.47 6.73
N VAL A 41 7.25 -8.21 7.66
CA VAL A 41 8.68 -7.99 7.33
C VAL A 41 9.27 -9.25 6.69
N LYS A 42 9.05 -10.43 7.29
CA LYS A 42 9.51 -11.71 6.70
C LYS A 42 8.92 -11.96 5.31
N LEU A 43 7.62 -11.68 5.14
CA LEU A 43 6.96 -11.81 3.84
C LEU A 43 7.59 -10.86 2.81
N CYS A 44 7.84 -9.61 3.18
CA CYS A 44 8.50 -8.63 2.32
C CYS A 44 9.90 -9.10 1.89
N GLU A 45 10.73 -9.58 2.83
CA GLU A 45 12.06 -10.13 2.52
C GLU A 45 11.99 -11.29 1.51
N ASN A 46 11.06 -12.22 1.73
CA ASN A 46 10.85 -13.35 0.82
C ASN A 46 10.43 -12.87 -0.58
N LEU A 47 9.49 -11.93 -0.66
CA LEU A 47 9.05 -11.35 -1.93
C LEU A 47 10.19 -10.62 -2.66
N MET A 48 11.01 -9.85 -1.95
CA MET A 48 12.18 -9.17 -2.51
C MET A 48 13.22 -10.16 -3.07
N THR A 49 13.40 -11.30 -2.41
CA THR A 49 14.27 -12.39 -2.88
C THR A 49 13.73 -12.99 -4.18
N ILE A 50 12.44 -13.31 -4.19
CA ILE A 50 11.74 -13.90 -5.35
C ILE A 50 11.76 -12.94 -6.53
N LEU A 51 11.48 -11.66 -6.31
CA LEU A 51 11.53 -10.62 -7.33
C LEU A 51 12.93 -10.48 -7.92
N SER A 52 13.97 -10.44 -7.08
CA SER A 52 15.37 -10.36 -7.54
C SER A 52 15.71 -11.54 -8.46
N LYS A 53 15.36 -12.77 -8.06
CA LYS A 53 15.60 -13.99 -8.85
C LYS A 53 14.84 -13.98 -10.18
N ASN A 54 13.57 -13.59 -10.17
CA ASN A 54 12.73 -13.55 -11.37
C ASN A 54 13.19 -12.48 -12.37
N LEU A 55 13.86 -11.42 -11.90
CA LEU A 55 14.48 -10.41 -12.74
C LEU A 55 15.89 -10.80 -13.23
N GLY A 56 16.39 -11.99 -12.87
CA GLY A 56 17.74 -12.44 -13.24
C GLY A 56 18.87 -11.74 -12.46
N LEU A 57 18.55 -11.12 -11.33
CA LEU A 57 19.51 -10.44 -10.46
C LEU A 57 20.09 -11.42 -9.43
N GLN A 58 21.15 -10.99 -8.73
CA GLN A 58 21.58 -11.66 -7.49
C GLN A 58 20.43 -11.67 -6.48
N GLU A 59 20.29 -12.74 -5.71
CA GLU A 59 19.08 -12.98 -4.91
C GLU A 59 18.81 -11.92 -3.84
N ASP A 60 19.87 -11.27 -3.36
CA ASP A 60 19.86 -10.23 -2.33
C ASP A 60 19.93 -8.82 -2.94
N ARG A 61 19.95 -8.67 -4.27
CA ARG A 61 20.14 -7.38 -4.96
C ARG A 61 19.14 -6.33 -4.50
N LEU A 62 17.84 -6.67 -4.52
CA LEU A 62 16.80 -5.74 -4.08
C LEU A 62 16.84 -5.52 -2.58
N GLN A 63 17.12 -6.52 -1.75
CA GLN A 63 17.22 -6.29 -0.30
C GLN A 63 18.37 -5.32 0.03
N ASN A 64 19.53 -5.52 -0.58
CA ASN A 64 20.71 -4.68 -0.39
C ASN A 64 20.50 -3.25 -0.90
N ALA A 65 19.69 -3.06 -1.95
CA ALA A 65 19.33 -1.72 -2.44
C ALA A 65 18.54 -0.90 -1.41
N PHE A 66 17.90 -1.56 -0.43
CA PHE A 66 17.13 -0.93 0.65
C PHE A 66 17.86 -1.00 1.99
N GLY A 67 19.20 -1.05 1.98
CA GLY A 67 20.03 -1.07 3.18
C GLY A 67 20.30 -2.46 3.77
N GLY A 68 19.82 -3.53 3.11
CA GLY A 68 19.97 -4.90 3.61
C GLY A 68 19.09 -5.19 4.82
N LYS A 69 19.27 -6.36 5.44
CA LYS A 69 18.37 -6.85 6.50
C LYS A 69 18.39 -6.02 7.78
N ASP A 70 19.49 -5.32 8.06
CA ASP A 70 19.67 -4.58 9.30
C ASP A 70 19.13 -3.14 9.24
N GLU A 71 18.95 -2.58 8.03
CA GLU A 71 18.49 -1.20 7.81
C GLU A 71 17.15 -1.12 7.07
N ALA A 72 16.61 -2.23 6.58
CA ALA A 72 15.31 -2.27 5.92
C ALA A 72 14.18 -1.81 6.87
N GLY A 73 13.75 -0.57 6.69
CA GLY A 73 12.65 0.03 7.45
C GLY A 73 11.28 -0.31 6.88
N GLY A 74 10.34 -0.69 7.73
CA GLY A 74 8.93 -0.83 7.41
C GLY A 74 8.06 0.17 8.17
N CYS A 75 6.97 0.62 7.57
CA CYS A 75 5.96 1.46 8.23
C CYS A 75 4.59 0.78 8.12
N LEU A 76 3.91 0.62 9.25
CA LEU A 76 2.51 0.20 9.27
C LEU A 76 1.61 1.44 9.29
N ARG A 77 0.72 1.53 8.29
CA ARG A 77 -0.37 2.51 8.23
C ARG A 77 -1.69 1.80 8.44
N VAL A 78 -2.51 2.32 9.35
CA VAL A 78 -3.88 1.82 9.57
C VAL A 78 -4.83 2.92 9.14
N ASN A 79 -5.59 2.66 8.09
CA ASN A 79 -6.49 3.65 7.49
C ASN A 79 -7.95 3.26 7.79
N TYR A 80 -8.75 4.25 8.16
CA TYR A 80 -10.20 4.10 8.33
C TYR A 80 -10.94 5.04 7.37
N TYR A 81 -11.79 4.45 6.53
CA TYR A 81 -12.60 5.15 5.52
C TYR A 81 -14.10 5.00 5.89
N PRO A 82 -14.72 6.01 6.53
CA PRO A 82 -16.12 5.94 6.92
C PRO A 82 -17.05 6.01 5.70
N LYS A 83 -18.31 5.57 5.86
CA LYS A 83 -19.36 5.76 4.84
C LYS A 83 -19.49 7.24 4.51
N CYS A 84 -19.37 7.58 3.23
CA CYS A 84 -19.54 8.94 2.74
C CYS A 84 -20.95 9.16 2.16
N PRO A 85 -21.68 10.23 2.55
CA PRO A 85 -22.96 10.57 1.93
C PRO A 85 -22.86 11.05 0.47
N GLN A 86 -21.68 11.56 0.07
CA GLN A 86 -21.44 12.14 -1.26
C GLN A 86 -20.16 11.57 -1.88
N PRO A 87 -20.10 10.25 -2.18
CA PRO A 87 -18.88 9.59 -2.63
C PRO A 87 -18.33 10.15 -3.95
N GLU A 88 -19.19 10.70 -4.82
CA GLU A 88 -18.76 11.30 -6.10
C GLU A 88 -18.08 12.67 -5.94
N LEU A 89 -18.12 13.25 -4.73
CA LEU A 89 -17.55 14.55 -4.41
C LEU A 89 -16.44 14.47 -3.36
N THR A 90 -15.98 13.27 -3.01
CA THR A 90 -14.94 13.04 -2.00
C THR A 90 -14.06 11.87 -2.39
N LEU A 91 -12.80 11.87 -1.97
CA LEU A 91 -11.92 10.72 -2.12
C LEU A 91 -11.62 10.10 -0.76
N GLY A 92 -11.46 8.78 -0.69
CA GLY A 92 -10.88 8.15 0.50
C GLY A 92 -9.40 8.51 0.63
N LEU A 93 -8.66 8.40 -0.48
CA LEU A 93 -7.26 8.75 -0.61
C LEU A 93 -7.03 9.27 -2.03
N SER A 94 -6.23 10.32 -2.18
CA SER A 94 -5.89 10.87 -3.50
C SER A 94 -5.06 9.87 -4.33
N PRO A 95 -5.20 9.88 -5.67
CA PRO A 95 -4.34 9.11 -6.57
C PRO A 95 -2.85 9.39 -6.32
N HIS A 96 -2.05 8.34 -6.16
CA HIS A 96 -0.61 8.44 -5.95
C HIS A 96 0.09 7.15 -6.38
N SER A 97 1.41 7.21 -6.51
CA SER A 97 2.30 6.06 -6.46
C SER A 97 2.89 5.93 -5.05
N ASP A 98 3.27 4.71 -4.68
CA ASP A 98 3.93 4.47 -3.40
C ASP A 98 5.42 4.80 -3.52
N PRO A 99 5.97 5.74 -2.73
CA PRO A 99 7.37 6.15 -2.84
C PRO A 99 8.36 5.11 -2.28
N GLY A 100 7.88 3.99 -1.73
CA GLY A 100 8.67 2.95 -1.08
C GLY A 100 9.08 1.82 -2.03
N GLY A 101 9.42 0.66 -1.44
CA GLY A 101 9.80 -0.55 -2.18
C GLY A 101 8.62 -1.45 -2.48
N LEU A 102 8.05 -2.08 -1.45
CA LEU A 102 6.85 -2.90 -1.53
C LEU A 102 5.82 -2.41 -0.52
N THR A 103 4.56 -2.44 -0.92
CA THR A 103 3.42 -2.29 -0.02
C THR A 103 2.68 -3.62 0.06
N ILE A 104 2.39 -4.06 1.28
CA ILE A 104 1.57 -5.25 1.57
C ILE A 104 0.34 -4.77 2.34
N LEU A 105 -0.82 -4.89 1.69
CA LEU A 105 -2.10 -4.38 2.18
C LEU A 105 -3.01 -5.54 2.56
N LEU A 106 -3.55 -5.47 3.77
CA LEU A 106 -4.71 -6.25 4.19
C LEU A 106 -5.97 -5.40 3.98
N PRO A 107 -6.79 -5.68 2.94
CA PRO A 107 -8.01 -4.92 2.68
C PRO A 107 -9.16 -5.36 3.60
N ASP A 108 -10.23 -4.56 3.64
CA ASP A 108 -11.52 -5.01 4.17
C ASP A 108 -12.12 -6.07 3.23
N GLU A 109 -12.45 -7.26 3.74
CA GLU A 109 -12.95 -8.39 2.93
C GLU A 109 -14.37 -8.18 2.38
N HIS A 110 -15.09 -7.16 2.85
CA HIS A 110 -16.49 -6.92 2.51
C HIS A 110 -16.72 -5.59 1.78
N VAL A 111 -15.71 -4.72 1.72
CA VAL A 111 -15.84 -3.39 1.13
C VAL A 111 -14.75 -3.16 0.08
N ALA A 112 -15.14 -3.18 -1.19
CA ALA A 112 -14.27 -2.75 -2.28
C ALA A 112 -14.08 -1.23 -2.24
N GLY A 113 -12.85 -0.77 -2.44
CA GLY A 113 -12.51 0.66 -2.40
C GLY A 113 -11.15 1.01 -3.01
N LEU A 114 -10.22 0.06 -3.06
CA LEU A 114 -8.96 0.24 -3.77
C LEU A 114 -9.20 0.21 -5.27
N HIS A 115 -8.68 1.23 -5.95
CA HIS A 115 -8.62 1.30 -7.40
C HIS A 115 -7.17 1.49 -7.83
N VAL A 116 -6.78 0.82 -8.91
CA VAL A 116 -5.46 0.97 -9.54
C VAL A 116 -5.61 1.48 -10.96
N ARG A 117 -4.62 2.23 -11.45
CA ARG A 117 -4.63 2.74 -12.82
C ARG A 117 -3.94 1.74 -13.76
N GLY A 118 -4.67 1.24 -14.75
CA GLY A 118 -4.19 0.35 -15.79
C GLY A 118 -3.29 1.07 -16.80
N SER A 119 -2.66 0.29 -17.69
CA SER A 119 -1.77 0.82 -18.74
C SER A 119 -2.50 1.61 -19.83
N ASP A 120 -3.83 1.49 -19.89
CA ASP A 120 -4.74 2.25 -20.75
C ASP A 120 -5.31 3.49 -20.04
N ASP A 121 -4.73 3.88 -18.89
CA ASP A 121 -5.19 4.95 -18.00
C ASP A 121 -6.59 4.72 -17.40
N ALA A 122 -7.16 3.53 -17.57
CA ALA A 122 -8.43 3.18 -16.96
C ALA A 122 -8.25 2.82 -15.47
N TRP A 123 -9.26 3.14 -14.67
CA TRP A 123 -9.30 2.72 -13.27
C TRP A 123 -9.90 1.32 -13.16
N ILE A 124 -9.21 0.45 -12.43
CA ILE A 124 -9.60 -0.95 -12.20
C ILE A 124 -9.84 -1.11 -10.69
N THR A 125 -11.05 -1.56 -10.33
CA THR A 125 -11.38 -1.92 -8.96
C THR A 125 -10.67 -3.21 -8.58
N VAL A 126 -9.96 -3.19 -7.45
CA VAL A 126 -9.33 -4.39 -6.88
C VAL A 126 -10.32 -5.03 -5.92
N GLU A 127 -10.91 -6.15 -6.34
CA GLU A 127 -11.86 -6.90 -5.52
C GLU A 127 -11.14 -7.61 -4.35
N PRO A 128 -11.56 -7.39 -3.09
CA PRO A 128 -11.02 -8.12 -1.96
C PRO A 128 -11.28 -9.62 -2.11
N ALA A 129 -10.23 -10.43 -1.97
CA ALA A 129 -10.36 -11.88 -1.88
C ALA A 129 -10.25 -12.32 -0.41
N PRO A 130 -11.10 -13.25 0.07
CA PRO A 130 -11.01 -13.75 1.44
C PRO A 130 -9.61 -14.30 1.74
N HIS A 131 -9.05 -13.90 2.88
CA HIS A 131 -7.74 -14.33 3.36
C HIS A 131 -6.55 -13.98 2.43
N ALA A 132 -6.73 -12.98 1.56
CA ALA A 132 -5.69 -12.54 0.65
C ALA A 132 -5.06 -11.20 1.09
N LEU A 133 -3.77 -11.05 0.77
CA LEU A 133 -3.06 -9.78 0.85
C LEU A 133 -2.92 -9.21 -0.56
N ILE A 134 -3.04 -7.90 -0.68
CA ILE A 134 -2.73 -7.17 -1.91
C ILE A 134 -1.28 -6.71 -1.81
N VAL A 135 -0.49 -6.97 -2.85
CA VAL A 135 0.91 -6.54 -2.93
C VAL A 135 1.08 -5.64 -4.14
N ASN A 136 1.69 -4.47 -3.96
CA ASN A 136 2.09 -3.60 -5.06
C ASN A 136 3.55 -3.16 -4.92
N ILE A 137 4.13 -2.85 -6.08
CA ILE A 137 5.51 -2.38 -6.24
C ILE A 137 5.50 -0.86 -6.16
N GLY A 138 6.41 -0.30 -5.36
CA GLY A 138 6.64 1.13 -5.24
C GLY A 138 7.80 1.64 -6.10
N ASP A 139 7.92 2.96 -6.12
CA ASP A 139 8.81 3.70 -7.01
C ASP A 139 10.29 3.32 -6.84
N GLN A 140 10.72 2.95 -5.62
CA GLN A 140 12.12 2.62 -5.35
C GLN A 140 12.56 1.30 -5.98
N ILE A 141 11.64 0.33 -6.15
CA ILE A 141 11.97 -0.90 -6.88
C ILE A 141 12.20 -0.57 -8.35
N GLN A 142 11.36 0.28 -8.94
CA GLN A 142 11.52 0.70 -10.33
C GLN A 142 12.89 1.35 -10.56
N VAL A 143 13.40 2.16 -9.63
CA VAL A 143 14.74 2.74 -9.72
C VAL A 143 15.84 1.69 -9.49
N SER A 144 15.63 0.73 -8.59
CA SER A 144 16.66 -0.24 -8.18
C SER A 144 17.01 -1.30 -9.24
N ILE A 145 16.17 -1.43 -10.28
CA ILE A 145 16.32 -2.42 -11.36
C ILE A 145 16.77 -1.80 -12.68
N LEU A 146 16.87 -0.47 -12.75
CA LEU A 146 17.45 0.28 -13.88
C LEU A 146 18.97 0.41 -13.72
#